data_AF-A0A3D2F6C5-F1
#
_entry.id   AF-A0A3D2F6C5-F1
#
_cell.length_a   1.000
_cell.length_b   1.000
_cell.length_c   1.000
_cell.angle_alpha   90.00
_cell.angle_beta   90.00
_cell.angle_gamma   90.00
#
_symmetry.space_group_name_H-M   'P 1'
#
loop_
_entity.id
_entity.type
_entity.pdbx_description
1 polymer ?
#
loop_
_entity_poly.entity_id
_entity_poly.type
_entity_poly.pdbx_seq_one_letter_code
_entity_poly.pdbx_strand_id
1 'polypeptide(L)'
;MEAETLALAHEIDFSMWALFARATLTVKIVMIMLIVASFWAWSIIVQKMISYRNARTEALAFDQKFWSGEPLDALFDQIGPAPNGHSEKVFAAGMTEWRRSHR
;
A
#
# COMPACT_ATOMS: atom_id res chain seq x y z
N MET A 1 -14.56 51.79 29.12
CA MET A 1 -13.59 51.77 28.00
C MET A 1 -12.63 50.60 28.06
N GLU A 2 -11.65 50.49 28.97
CA GLU A 2 -10.70 49.34 28.94
C GLU A 2 -11.35 47.98 29.25
N ALA A 3 -12.31 47.91 30.18
CA ALA A 3 -13.05 46.68 30.50
C ALA A 3 -14.01 46.23 29.38
N GLU A 4 -14.60 47.17 28.64
CA GLU A 4 -15.46 46.86 27.48
C GLU A 4 -14.63 46.34 26.30
N THR A 5 -13.44 46.92 26.07
CA THR A 5 -12.52 46.42 25.03
C THR A 5 -11.97 45.03 25.35
N LEU A 6 -11.72 44.73 26.62
CA LEU A 6 -11.33 43.39 27.06
C LEU A 6 -12.47 42.38 26.96
N ALA A 7 -13.72 42.79 27.21
CA ALA A 7 -14.90 41.95 27.04
C ALA A 7 -15.16 41.63 25.56
N LEU A 8 -15.05 42.62 24.66
CA LEU A 8 -15.16 42.42 23.20
C LEU A 8 -14.07 41.50 22.64
N ALA A 9 -12.85 41.55 23.20
CA ALA A 9 -11.78 40.64 22.82
C ALA A 9 -12.04 39.20 23.28
N HIS A 10 -12.77 39.00 24.39
CA HIS A 10 -13.16 37.69 24.89
C HIS A 10 -14.29 37.04 24.06
N GLU A 11 -15.15 37.83 23.41
CA GLU A 11 -16.20 37.30 22.52
C GLU A 11 -15.67 36.76 21.18
N ILE A 12 -14.45 37.16 20.77
CA ILE A 12 -13.80 36.56 19.62
C ILE A 12 -13.12 35.27 20.07
N ASP A 13 -13.94 34.23 20.22
CA ASP A 13 -13.49 32.90 20.59
C ASP A 13 -12.74 32.25 19.41
N PHE A 14 -11.43 32.08 19.58
CA PHE A 14 -10.52 31.47 18.58
C PHE A 14 -10.32 29.97 18.79
N SER A 15 -11.21 29.32 19.55
CA SER A 15 -11.18 27.86 19.66
C SER A 15 -11.31 27.18 18.28
N MET A 16 -10.67 26.02 18.14
CA MET A 16 -10.67 25.27 16.87
C MET A 16 -12.10 24.96 16.38
N TRP A 17 -13.01 24.68 17.32
CA TRP A 17 -14.43 24.49 17.05
C TRP A 17 -15.13 25.77 16.60
N ALA A 18 -14.86 26.92 17.21
CA ALA A 18 -15.43 28.21 16.81
C ALA A 18 -14.97 28.62 15.40
N LEU A 19 -13.68 28.42 15.09
CA LEU A 19 -13.13 28.65 13.75
C LEU A 19 -13.75 27.74 12.69
N PHE A 20 -13.93 26.45 13.01
CA PHE A 20 -14.65 25.53 12.13
C PHE A 20 -16.12 25.95 11.95
N ALA A 21 -16.81 26.33 13.03
CA ALA A 21 -18.21 26.76 12.97
C ALA A 21 -18.41 28.02 12.11
N ARG A 22 -17.49 28.99 12.20
CA ARG A 22 -17.49 30.22 11.38
C ARG A 22 -17.15 29.99 9.91
N ALA A 23 -16.51 28.88 9.56
CA ALA A 23 -16.16 28.58 8.18
C ALA A 23 -17.40 28.42 7.28
N THR A 24 -17.27 28.82 6.01
CA THR A 24 -18.34 28.67 5.01
C THR A 24 -18.61 27.18 4.73
N LEU A 25 -19.81 26.88 4.23
CA LEU A 25 -20.21 25.50 3.92
C LEU A 25 -19.22 24.81 2.98
N THR A 26 -18.73 25.52 1.96
CA THR A 26 -17.74 25.00 1.00
C THR A 26 -16.44 24.58 1.70
N VAL A 27 -15.94 25.41 2.62
CA VAL A 27 -14.69 25.11 3.34
C VAL A 27 -14.87 23.88 4.24
N LYS A 28 -16.02 23.76 4.91
CA LYS A 28 -16.35 22.56 5.69
C LYS A 28 -16.36 21.29 4.85
N ILE A 29 -16.96 21.33 3.66
CA ILE A 29 -16.96 20.19 2.73
C ILE A 29 -15.55 19.81 2.31
N VAL A 30 -14.71 20.79 1.95
CA VAL A 30 -13.31 20.54 1.57
C VAL A 30 -12.53 19.91 2.73
N MET A 31 -12.68 20.42 3.95
CA MET A 31 -12.00 19.84 5.12
C MET A 31 -12.40 18.38 5.35
N ILE A 32 -13.69 18.05 5.27
CA ILE A 32 -14.17 16.66 5.40
C ILE A 32 -13.63 15.77 4.27
N MET A 33 -13.66 16.26 3.03
CA MET A 33 -13.10 15.54 1.89
C MET A 33 -11.62 15.24 2.07
N LEU A 34 -10.83 16.21 2.55
CA LEU A 34 -9.41 16.02 2.81
C LEU A 34 -9.15 14.98 3.91
N ILE A 35 -9.98 14.98 4.96
CA ILE A 35 -9.90 13.97 6.02
C ILE A 35 -10.14 12.57 5.44
N VAL A 36 -11.22 12.39 4.67
CA VAL A 36 -11.54 11.11 4.02
C VAL A 36 -10.42 10.69 3.06
N ALA A 37 -9.91 11.61 2.24
CA ALA A 37 -8.80 11.36 1.32
C ALA A 37 -7.52 10.93 2.06
N SER A 38 -7.25 11.52 3.23
CA SER A 38 -6.11 11.13 4.07
C SER A 38 -6.23 9.69 4.57
N PHE A 39 -7.40 9.31 5.10
CA PHE A 39 -7.66 7.92 5.49
C PHE A 39 -7.55 6.96 4.30
N TRP A 40 -8.07 7.36 3.13
CA TRP A 40 -7.98 6.56 1.92
C TRP A 40 -6.54 6.35 1.47
N ALA A 41 -5.73 7.41 1.46
CA ALA A 41 -4.32 7.34 1.10
C ALA A 41 -3.56 6.38 2.02
N TRP A 42 -3.76 6.48 3.34
CA TRP A 42 -3.13 5.57 4.29
C TRP A 42 -3.58 4.11 4.11
N SER A 43 -4.85 3.86 3.83
CA SER A 43 -5.35 2.52 3.51
C SER A 43 -4.62 1.91 2.32
N ILE A 44 -4.48 2.68 1.23
CA ILE A 44 -3.74 2.24 0.03
C ILE A 44 -2.27 2.00 0.33
N ILE A 45 -1.62 2.88 1.11
CA ILE A 45 -0.21 2.73 1.50
C ILE A 45 -0.02 1.40 2.25
N VAL A 46 -0.87 1.10 3.24
CA VAL A 46 -0.77 -0.13 4.03
C VAL A 46 -1.00 -1.37 3.15
N GLN A 47 -2.05 -1.36 2.32
CA GLN A 47 -2.33 -2.47 1.40
C GLN A 47 -1.16 -2.74 0.46
N LYS A 48 -0.59 -1.68 -0.13
CA LYS A 48 0.55 -1.80 -1.04
C LYS A 48 1.81 -2.27 -0.31
N MET A 49 2.05 -1.81 0.91
CA MET A 49 3.18 -2.24 1.72
C MET A 49 3.10 -3.73 2.06
N ILE A 50 1.92 -4.24 2.44
CA ILE A 50 1.70 -5.67 2.68
C ILE A 50 1.90 -6.47 1.39
N SER A 51 1.28 -6.03 0.28
CA SER A 51 1.40 -6.69 -1.02
C SER A 51 2.85 -6.78 -1.49
N TYR A 52 3.62 -5.69 -1.37
CA TYR A 52 5.04 -5.66 -1.73
C TYR A 52 5.86 -6.60 -0.83
N ARG A 53 5.60 -6.61 0.48
CA ARG A 53 6.33 -7.48 1.41
C ARG A 53 6.07 -8.96 1.10
N ASN A 54 4.82 -9.33 0.81
CA ASN A 54 4.45 -10.69 0.45
C ASN A 54 5.13 -11.14 -0.85
N ALA A 55 5.10 -10.29 -1.89
CA ALA A 55 5.78 -10.58 -3.16
C ALA A 55 7.29 -10.74 -2.96
N ARG A 56 7.92 -9.91 -2.10
CA ARG A 56 9.34 -10.01 -1.79
C ARG A 56 9.68 -11.29 -1.03
N THR A 57 8.88 -11.70 -0.06
CA THR A 57 9.12 -12.94 0.69
C THR A 57 8.99 -14.17 -0.20
N GLU A 58 8.02 -14.18 -1.12
CA GLU A 58 7.82 -15.27 -2.07
C GLU A 58 8.99 -15.37 -3.07
N ALA A 59 9.46 -14.23 -3.60
CA ALA A 59 10.63 -14.19 -4.46
C ALA A 59 11.89 -14.70 -3.76
N LEU A 60 12.13 -14.31 -2.50
CA LEU A 60 13.29 -14.78 -1.72
C LEU A 60 13.25 -16.29 -1.47
N ALA A 61 12.08 -16.86 -1.21
CA ALA A 61 11.92 -18.30 -1.02
C ALA A 61 12.23 -19.08 -2.32
N PHE A 62 11.77 -18.57 -3.47
CA PHE A 62 12.12 -19.13 -4.76
C PHE A 62 13.62 -19.03 -5.05
N ASP A 63 14.22 -17.85 -4.84
CA ASP A 63 15.65 -17.64 -5.07
C ASP A 63 16.49 -18.64 -4.26
N GLN A 64 16.19 -18.82 -2.97
CA GLN A 64 16.93 -19.78 -2.14
C GLN A 64 16.86 -21.22 -2.68
N LYS A 65 15.71 -21.64 -3.22
CA LYS A 65 15.55 -22.96 -3.85
C LYS A 65 16.27 -23.03 -5.19
N PHE A 66 16.22 -21.97 -5.98
CA PHE A 66 16.94 -21.89 -7.26
C PHE A 66 18.46 -21.98 -7.07
N TRP A 67 18.98 -21.35 -6.01
CA TRP A 67 20.41 -21.34 -5.69
C TRP A 67 20.87 -22.51 -4.80
N SER A 68 19.97 -23.45 -4.44
CA SER A 68 20.30 -24.58 -3.55
C SER A 68 21.20 -25.65 -4.21
N GLY A 69 21.38 -25.57 -5.53
CA GLY A 69 22.12 -26.55 -6.32
C GLY A 69 21.33 -27.80 -6.69
N GLU A 70 20.03 -27.85 -6.37
CA GLU A 70 19.14 -28.89 -6.91
C GLU A 70 19.00 -28.76 -8.44
N PRO A 71 18.89 -29.88 -9.18
CA PRO A 71 18.64 -29.84 -10.61
C PRO A 71 17.39 -29.02 -10.94
N LEU A 72 17.52 -28.10 -11.91
CA LEU A 72 16.42 -27.21 -12.34
C LEU A 72 15.16 -27.99 -12.76
N ASP A 73 15.33 -29.19 -13.31
CA ASP A 73 14.22 -30.09 -13.63
C ASP A 73 13.45 -30.56 -12.40
N ALA A 74 14.13 -30.87 -11.30
CA ALA A 74 13.49 -31.24 -10.05
C ALA A 74 12.77 -30.05 -9.41
N LEU A 75 13.35 -28.85 -9.50
CA LEU A 75 12.70 -27.62 -9.05
C LEU A 75 11.42 -27.33 -9.86
N PHE A 76 11.46 -27.52 -11.17
CA PHE A 76 10.29 -27.38 -12.03
C PHE A 76 9.18 -28.38 -11.68
N ASP A 77 9.54 -29.64 -11.43
CA ASP A 77 8.59 -30.67 -11.05
C ASP A 77 7.99 -30.43 -9.64
N GLN A 78 8.74 -29.78 -8.72
CA GLN A 78 8.25 -29.38 -7.39
C GLN A 78 7.27 -28.18 -7.44
N ILE A 79 7.47 -27.23 -8.35
CA ILE A 79 6.62 -26.03 -8.49
C ILE A 79 5.26 -26.40 -9.12
N GLY A 80 5.25 -27.37 -10.03
CA GLY A 80 4.03 -27.86 -10.67
C GLY A 80 3.37 -26.85 -11.62
N PRO A 81 2.16 -27.15 -12.12
CA PRO A 81 1.53 -26.43 -13.24
C PRO A 81 0.89 -25.09 -12.88
N ALA A 82 0.77 -24.74 -11.58
CA ALA A 82 0.16 -23.50 -11.13
C ALA A 82 1.02 -22.79 -10.05
N PRO A 83 2.13 -22.16 -10.46
CA PRO A 83 2.95 -21.40 -9.52
C PRO A 83 2.20 -20.19 -8.99
N ASN A 84 2.30 -19.94 -7.69
CA ASN A 84 1.71 -18.75 -7.07
C ASN A 84 2.64 -17.53 -7.25
N GLY A 85 3.95 -17.76 -7.22
CA GLY A 85 4.95 -16.70 -7.27
C GLY A 85 5.15 -16.13 -8.65
N HIS A 86 5.32 -14.80 -8.70
CA HIS A 86 5.61 -14.10 -9.96
C HIS A 86 6.92 -14.61 -10.59
N SER A 87 7.97 -14.82 -9.79
CA SER A 87 9.24 -15.38 -10.25
C SER A 87 9.10 -16.85 -10.70
N GLU A 88 8.32 -17.64 -9.98
CA GLU A 88 8.06 -19.04 -10.32
C GLU A 88 7.32 -19.18 -11.66
N LYS A 89 6.38 -18.27 -11.96
CA LYS A 89 5.69 -18.23 -13.26
C LYS A 89 6.64 -17.98 -14.42
N VAL A 90 7.59 -17.06 -14.26
CA VAL A 90 8.60 -16.77 -15.29
C VAL A 90 9.53 -17.97 -15.48
N PHE A 91 9.97 -18.59 -14.38
CA PHE A 91 10.80 -19.79 -14.41
C PHE A 91 10.09 -20.97 -15.09
N ALA A 92 8.84 -21.24 -14.71
CA ALA A 92 8.04 -22.31 -15.28
C ALA A 92 7.81 -22.11 -16.79
N ALA A 93 7.55 -20.87 -17.23
CA ALA A 93 7.43 -20.56 -18.64
C ALA A 93 8.73 -20.83 -19.41
N GLY A 94 9.89 -20.44 -18.86
CA GLY A 94 11.20 -20.70 -19.47
C GLY A 94 11.56 -22.19 -19.55
N MET A 95 11.37 -22.94 -18.45
CA MET A 95 11.63 -24.38 -18.42
C MET A 95 10.71 -25.17 -19.34
N THR A 96 9.45 -24.75 -19.46
CA THR A 96 8.49 -25.36 -20.40
C THR A 96 8.97 -25.23 -21.84
N GLU A 97 9.46 -24.06 -22.23
CA GLU A 97 9.97 -23.82 -23.59
C GLU A 97 11.29 -24.56 -23.83
N TRP A 98 12.20 -24.57 -22.85
CA TRP A 98 13.44 -25.34 -22.94
C TRP A 98 13.19 -26.83 -23.13
N ARG A 99 12.30 -27.44 -22.33
CA ARG A 99 11.89 -28.85 -22.47
C ARG A 99 11.20 -29.13 -23.80
N ARG A 100 10.47 -28.17 -24.38
CA ARG A 100 9.92 -28.29 -25.74
C ARG A 100 11.01 -28.26 -26.81
N SER A 101 12.02 -27.40 -26.66
CA SER A 101 13.12 -27.27 -27.63
C SER A 101 14.13 -28.41 -27.60
N HIS A 102 14.23 -29.12 -26.47
CA HIS A 102 15.12 -30.28 -26.28
C HIS A 102 14.48 -31.63 -26.65
N ARG A 103 13.21 -31.63 -27.09
CA ARG A 103 12.58 -32.77 -27.76
C ARG A 103 12.76 -32.68 -29.27
#